data_AF-C4R8A2-F1
#
_entry.id   AF-C4R8A2-F1
#
_cell.length_a   1.000
_cell.length_b   1.000
_cell.length_c   1.000
_cell.angle_alpha   90.00
_cell.angle_beta   90.00
_cell.angle_gamma   90.00
#
_symmetry.space_group_name_H-M   'P 1'
#
loop_
_entity.id
_entity.type
_entity.pdbx_description
1 polymer ?
#
loop_
_entity_poly.entity_id
_entity_poly.type
_entity_poly.pdbx_seq_one_letter_code
_entity_poly.pdbx_strand_id
1 'polypeptide(L)'
;MLCDLNIPWPVASYNQRPTMLQVHSLKQILCTLEELGYSQVAFNFELIPPNKVPNDTKTPNPIDLSLFKEFKGRIKLYTRITLVIDDPSQCQGLSKLTRAFDIIAVRPRSERALQLAVSSLECDLITFNYGERLPCYLKHKTVCSAIEKGILFEIVYCAAVDGPAGSISTDNGITDAGISRKHFFNGVASLIRASRSRGLVISSGATNPLLCRNSYDVINLLTVLGLASSTSKQCVSSSPAKVLLNGTLRIRSYKQTAAIGDEPLAGGVGSASERGNSVSHFKRKLEDNTVLQRQKKKLSS
;
A
#
# COMPACT_ATOMS: atom_id res chain seq x y z
N MET A 1 11.23 -10.10 5.72
CA MET A 1 11.51 -8.75 5.19
C MET A 1 10.41 -7.85 5.69
N LEU A 2 10.79 -6.69 6.25
CA LEU A 2 9.85 -5.65 6.67
C LEU A 2 9.78 -4.60 5.57
N CYS A 3 8.56 -4.17 5.26
CA CYS A 3 8.30 -3.20 4.21
C CYS A 3 7.40 -2.08 4.74
N ASP A 4 7.71 -0.84 4.38
CA ASP A 4 6.81 0.29 4.59
C ASP A 4 6.40 0.85 3.22
N LEU A 5 5.10 0.82 2.91
CA LEU A 5 4.62 1.18 1.57
C LEU A 5 4.13 2.63 1.49
N ASN A 6 4.28 3.45 2.53
CA ASN A 6 3.68 4.77 2.56
C ASN A 6 4.52 5.81 3.31
N ILE A 7 5.65 6.21 2.74
CA ILE A 7 6.36 7.43 3.17
C ILE A 7 5.90 8.59 2.29
N PRO A 8 5.18 9.59 2.81
CA PRO A 8 4.65 10.69 2.02
C PRO A 8 5.78 11.47 1.33
N TRP A 9 5.65 11.66 0.03
CA TRP A 9 6.50 12.59 -0.70
C TRP A 9 6.13 14.03 -0.30
N PRO A 10 7.09 14.92 -0.03
CA PRO A 10 6.85 16.24 0.57
C PRO A 10 6.12 17.23 -0.34
N VAL A 11 5.82 16.85 -1.58
CA VAL A 11 5.18 17.70 -2.58
C VAL A 11 4.00 16.96 -3.20
N ALA A 12 2.86 17.65 -3.31
CA ALA A 12 1.60 17.10 -3.84
C ALA A 12 1.27 17.57 -5.28
N SER A 13 2.15 18.35 -5.90
CA SER A 13 1.98 18.90 -7.25
C SER A 13 3.16 18.57 -8.16
N TYR A 14 2.87 18.31 -9.43
CA TYR A 14 3.88 18.02 -10.46
C TYR A 14 4.78 19.22 -10.78
N ASN A 15 4.32 20.44 -10.52
CA ASN A 15 5.04 21.66 -10.88
C ASN A 15 6.13 22.05 -9.86
N GLN A 16 6.12 21.40 -8.70
CA GLN A 16 7.00 21.73 -7.59
C GLN A 16 7.99 20.59 -7.37
N ARG A 17 9.23 20.94 -7.03
CA ARG A 17 10.26 20.00 -6.61
C ARG A 17 10.49 20.14 -5.11
N PRO A 18 10.87 19.05 -4.41
CA PRO A 18 11.21 19.13 -2.99
C PRO A 18 12.36 20.11 -2.74
N THR A 19 12.26 20.85 -1.65
CA THR A 19 13.36 21.67 -1.14
C THR A 19 14.44 20.80 -0.49
N MET A 20 15.67 21.30 -0.38
CA MET A 20 16.79 20.58 0.25
C MET A 20 16.48 20.17 1.70
N LEU A 21 15.75 21.01 2.44
CA LEU A 21 15.33 20.71 3.82
C LEU A 21 14.36 19.53 3.86
N GLN A 22 13.37 19.49 2.97
CA GLN A 22 12.41 18.39 2.89
C GLN A 22 13.08 17.07 2.50
N VAL A 23 14.05 17.11 1.57
CA VAL A 23 14.86 15.94 1.22
C VAL A 23 15.67 15.47 2.43
N HIS A 24 16.28 16.38 3.18
CA HIS A 24 17.00 16.03 4.40
C HIS A 24 16.10 15.35 5.44
N SER A 25 14.89 15.86 5.66
CA SER A 25 13.91 15.23 6.56
C SER A 25 13.50 13.83 6.09
N LEU A 26 13.30 13.61 4.79
CA LEU A 26 13.05 12.27 4.25
C LEU A 26 14.23 11.32 4.49
N LYS A 27 15.47 11.80 4.35
CA LYS A 27 16.67 10.99 4.65
C LYS A 27 16.72 10.58 6.13
N GLN A 28 16.35 11.47 7.04
CA GLN A 28 16.27 11.14 8.47
C GLN A 28 15.22 10.05 8.75
N ILE A 29 14.07 10.10 8.05
CA ILE A 29 13.04 9.04 8.13
C ILE A 29 13.62 7.71 7.65
N LEU A 30 14.31 7.70 6.51
CA LEU A 30 14.94 6.48 5.99
C LEU A 30 15.99 5.90 6.94
N CYS A 31 16.86 6.73 7.53
CA CYS A 31 17.82 6.27 8.54
C CYS A 31 17.10 5.64 9.74
N THR A 32 16.02 6.26 10.21
CA THR A 32 15.25 5.73 11.35
C THR A 32 14.59 4.39 11.00
N LEU A 33 14.00 4.27 9.80
CA LEU A 33 13.41 3.02 9.33
C LEU A 33 14.45 1.91 9.17
N GLU A 34 15.65 2.25 8.72
CA GLU A 34 16.78 1.32 8.62
C GLU A 34 17.16 0.77 9.99
N GLU A 35 17.32 1.64 10.99
CA GLU A 35 17.62 1.26 12.37
C GLU A 35 16.52 0.38 12.98
N LEU A 36 15.26 0.62 12.60
CA LEU A 36 14.11 -0.22 13.00
C LEU A 36 14.04 -1.55 12.22
N GLY A 37 14.93 -1.80 11.26
CA GLY A 37 15.04 -3.05 10.50
C GLY A 37 14.17 -3.13 9.25
N TYR A 38 13.66 -2.01 8.74
CA TYR A 38 12.93 -1.98 7.46
C TYR A 38 13.88 -2.09 6.27
N SER A 39 13.56 -3.00 5.35
CA SER A 39 14.41 -3.34 4.20
C SER A 39 13.91 -2.76 2.87
N GLN A 40 12.62 -2.42 2.81
CA GLN A 40 11.94 -1.97 1.60
C GLN A 40 11.02 -0.81 1.96
N VAL A 41 11.13 0.29 1.22
CA VAL A 41 10.37 1.51 1.48
C VAL A 41 9.80 2.04 0.18
N ALA A 42 8.53 2.45 0.18
CA ALA A 42 7.91 3.13 -0.96
C ALA A 42 7.59 4.59 -0.65
N PHE A 43 8.04 5.49 -1.52
CA PHE A 43 7.65 6.90 -1.47
C PHE A 43 6.30 7.10 -2.15
N ASN A 44 5.36 7.71 -1.44
CA ASN A 44 4.00 7.93 -1.89
C ASN A 44 3.80 9.37 -2.36
N PHE A 45 3.60 9.55 -3.66
CA PHE A 45 3.13 10.81 -4.23
C PHE A 45 1.61 10.83 -4.25
N GLU A 46 1.00 11.77 -3.53
CA GLU A 46 -0.46 11.89 -3.44
C GLU A 46 -0.98 12.93 -4.41
N LEU A 47 -1.90 12.52 -5.30
CA LEU A 47 -2.59 13.40 -6.23
C LEU A 47 -3.99 13.70 -5.71
N ILE A 48 -4.19 14.93 -5.25
CA ILE A 48 -5.46 15.41 -4.71
C ILE A 48 -6.15 16.33 -5.74
N PRO A 49 -7.44 16.12 -6.05
CA PRO A 49 -8.21 17.05 -6.88
C PRO A 49 -8.12 18.50 -6.36
N PRO A 50 -7.96 19.52 -7.23
CA PRO A 50 -8.16 19.50 -8.69
C PRO A 50 -6.92 19.13 -9.50
N ASN A 51 -5.80 18.74 -8.87
CA ASN A 51 -4.58 18.38 -9.60
C ASN A 51 -4.85 17.14 -10.47
N LYS A 52 -4.54 17.24 -11.76
CA LYS A 52 -4.69 16.14 -12.72
C LYS A 52 -3.33 15.59 -13.10
N VAL A 53 -3.33 14.36 -13.59
CA VAL A 53 -2.14 13.76 -14.23
C VAL A 53 -1.77 14.65 -15.42
N PRO A 54 -0.52 15.12 -15.52
CA PRO A 54 -0.06 15.91 -16.66
C PRO A 54 -0.31 15.16 -17.97
N ASN A 55 -0.70 15.90 -19.02
CA ASN A 55 -0.85 15.31 -20.34
C ASN A 55 0.50 14.95 -20.98
N ASP A 56 1.58 15.61 -20.55
CA ASP A 56 2.94 15.36 -21.01
C ASP A 56 3.43 13.98 -20.52
N THR A 57 3.80 13.13 -21.47
CA THR A 57 4.21 11.75 -21.26
C THR A 57 5.68 11.60 -20.89
N LYS A 58 6.48 12.68 -20.91
CA LYS A 58 7.94 12.58 -20.72
C LYS A 58 8.36 12.27 -19.27
N THR A 59 7.62 12.73 -18.26
CA THR A 59 7.96 12.47 -16.83
C THR A 59 6.71 12.27 -15.94
N PRO A 60 5.99 11.14 -16.09
CA PRO A 60 4.79 10.86 -15.31
C PRO A 60 5.05 10.65 -13.80
N ASN A 61 6.29 10.39 -13.41
CA ASN A 61 6.70 10.19 -12.01
C ASN A 61 7.61 11.35 -11.54
N PRO A 62 7.18 12.16 -10.55
CA PRO A 62 7.95 13.28 -10.04
C PRO A 62 8.96 12.87 -8.95
N ILE A 63 8.97 11.61 -8.52
CA ILE A 63 9.86 11.10 -7.47
C ILE A 63 11.22 10.78 -8.08
N ASP A 64 12.22 11.56 -7.68
CA ASP A 64 13.61 11.30 -8.06
C ASP A 64 14.33 10.45 -7.00
N LEU A 65 14.46 9.14 -7.26
CA LEU A 65 15.19 8.21 -6.40
C LEU A 65 16.72 8.48 -6.39
N SER A 66 17.24 9.24 -7.35
CA SER A 66 18.67 9.55 -7.44
C SER A 66 19.16 10.42 -6.28
N LEU A 67 18.25 11.09 -5.58
CA LEU A 67 18.51 11.88 -4.37
C LEU A 67 18.90 11.02 -3.15
N PHE A 68 18.65 9.70 -3.21
CA PHE A 68 18.81 8.75 -2.10
C PHE A 68 19.82 7.64 -2.40
N LYS A 69 20.80 7.91 -3.29
CA LYS A 69 21.84 6.93 -3.70
C LYS A 69 22.61 6.33 -2.51
N GLU A 70 22.79 7.08 -1.43
CA GLU A 70 23.44 6.63 -0.19
C GLU A 70 22.74 5.44 0.51
N PHE A 71 21.46 5.19 0.21
CA PHE A 71 20.70 4.05 0.74
C PHE A 71 20.73 2.83 -0.19
N LYS A 72 21.31 2.96 -1.40
CA LYS A 72 21.39 1.86 -2.36
C LYS A 72 22.15 0.68 -1.77
N GLY A 73 21.54 -0.51 -1.81
CA GLY A 73 22.10 -1.74 -1.24
C GLY A 73 21.72 -1.98 0.23
N ARG A 74 21.31 -0.94 0.96
CA ARG A 74 20.84 -1.06 2.36
C ARG A 74 19.31 -1.15 2.42
N ILE A 75 18.63 -0.24 1.72
CA ILE A 75 17.16 -0.23 1.58
C ILE A 75 16.80 -0.23 0.09
N LYS A 76 15.82 -1.05 -0.28
CA LYS A 76 15.21 -0.99 -1.63
C LYS A 76 14.10 0.05 -1.64
N LEU A 77 14.24 1.06 -2.50
CA LEU A 77 13.29 2.15 -2.65
C LEU A 77 12.36 1.89 -3.84
N TYR A 78 11.07 2.12 -3.62
CA TYR A 78 10.01 1.99 -4.62
C TYR A 78 9.23 3.29 -4.75
N THR A 79 8.55 3.47 -5.86
CA THR A 79 7.69 4.62 -6.11
C THR A 79 6.22 4.23 -6.10
N ARG A 80 5.41 5.01 -5.40
CA ARG A 80 3.98 4.80 -5.26
C ARG A 80 3.25 6.09 -5.60
N ILE A 81 2.09 5.96 -6.24
CA ILE A 81 1.12 7.05 -6.40
C ILE A 81 -0.17 6.72 -5.67
N THR A 82 -0.74 7.68 -4.95
CA THR A 82 -2.10 7.58 -4.38
C THR A 82 -3.00 8.59 -5.07
N LEU A 83 -4.07 8.11 -5.69
CA LEU A 83 -5.07 8.93 -6.37
C LEU A 83 -6.27 9.13 -5.46
N VAL A 84 -6.56 10.39 -5.09
CA VAL A 84 -7.78 10.71 -4.34
C VAL A 84 -8.92 10.88 -5.33
N ILE A 85 -9.96 10.05 -5.18
CA ILE A 85 -11.07 9.98 -6.15
C ILE A 85 -12.37 10.34 -5.46
N ASP A 86 -12.98 11.41 -5.94
CA ASP A 86 -14.33 11.85 -5.58
C ASP A 86 -15.34 11.39 -6.65
N ASP A 87 -14.97 11.59 -7.92
CA ASP A 87 -15.83 11.38 -9.09
C ASP A 87 -15.15 10.52 -10.18
N PRO A 88 -15.89 9.66 -10.92
CA PRO A 88 -15.31 8.81 -11.96
C PRO A 88 -14.60 9.55 -13.09
N SER A 89 -14.95 10.81 -13.37
CA SER A 89 -14.30 11.62 -14.40
C SER A 89 -12.80 11.87 -14.12
N GLN A 90 -12.39 11.79 -12.85
CA GLN A 90 -10.99 12.01 -12.42
C GLN A 90 -10.08 10.83 -12.78
N CYS A 91 -10.64 9.69 -13.21
CA CYS A 91 -9.89 8.48 -13.53
C CYS A 91 -9.31 8.46 -14.94
N GLN A 92 -9.54 9.51 -15.73
CA GLN A 92 -9.02 9.60 -17.10
C GLN A 92 -7.49 9.71 -17.09
N GLY A 93 -6.80 8.78 -17.75
CA GLY A 93 -5.34 8.78 -17.88
C GLY A 93 -4.58 7.90 -16.88
N LEU A 94 -5.26 7.11 -16.03
CA LEU A 94 -4.60 6.14 -15.13
C LEU A 94 -3.67 5.17 -15.87
N SER A 95 -4.04 4.75 -17.07
CA SER A 95 -3.23 3.84 -17.90
C SER A 95 -1.82 4.37 -18.19
N LYS A 96 -1.64 5.70 -18.20
CA LYS A 96 -0.32 6.34 -18.36
C LYS A 96 0.54 6.19 -17.10
N LEU A 97 -0.08 6.19 -15.93
CA LEU A 97 0.58 6.03 -14.63
C LEU A 97 0.98 4.58 -14.36
N THR A 98 0.30 3.62 -14.98
CA THR A 98 0.44 2.19 -14.71
C THR A 98 1.88 1.67 -14.82
N ARG A 99 2.66 2.23 -15.74
CA ARG A 99 4.08 1.88 -15.97
C ARG A 99 5.07 2.83 -15.31
N ALA A 100 4.60 3.97 -14.78
CA ALA A 100 5.45 5.02 -14.23
C ALA A 100 5.77 4.83 -12.73
N PHE A 101 4.87 4.17 -12.01
CA PHE A 101 4.98 3.90 -10.57
C PHE A 101 4.95 2.40 -10.32
N ASP A 102 5.73 1.95 -9.33
CA ASP A 102 5.75 0.55 -8.90
C ASP A 102 4.42 0.16 -8.26
N ILE A 103 3.82 1.06 -7.46
CA ILE A 103 2.55 0.81 -6.75
C ILE A 103 1.53 1.87 -7.13
N ILE A 104 0.29 1.43 -7.40
CA ILE A 104 -0.85 2.31 -7.60
C ILE A 104 -1.85 2.11 -6.47
N ALA A 105 -2.09 3.17 -5.72
CA ALA A 105 -3.08 3.22 -4.67
C ALA A 105 -4.22 4.17 -5.01
N VAL A 106 -5.42 3.87 -4.52
CA VAL A 106 -6.60 4.71 -4.64
C VAL A 106 -7.13 5.06 -3.26
N ARG A 107 -7.49 6.33 -3.07
CA ARG A 107 -8.16 6.84 -1.89
C ARG A 107 -9.57 7.33 -2.26
N PRO A 108 -10.60 6.48 -2.16
CA PRO A 108 -11.96 6.86 -2.51
C PRO A 108 -12.57 7.74 -1.41
N ARG A 109 -13.31 8.78 -1.81
CA ARG A 109 -14.04 9.70 -0.91
C ARG A 109 -15.56 9.57 -0.97
N SER A 110 -16.07 8.66 -1.79
CA SER A 110 -17.50 8.34 -1.88
C SER A 110 -17.72 6.84 -2.04
N GLU A 111 -18.92 6.34 -1.75
CA GLU A 111 -19.26 4.93 -2.01
C GLU A 111 -19.15 4.60 -3.50
N ARG A 112 -19.53 5.54 -4.38
CA ARG A 112 -19.41 5.39 -5.83
C ARG A 112 -17.95 5.27 -6.27
N ALA A 113 -17.07 6.11 -5.72
CA ALA A 113 -15.64 6.04 -5.99
C ALA A 113 -15.02 4.71 -5.50
N LEU A 114 -15.45 4.22 -4.33
CA LEU A 114 -15.00 2.92 -3.84
C LEU A 114 -15.44 1.78 -4.77
N GLN A 115 -16.70 1.79 -5.21
CA GLN A 115 -17.20 0.78 -6.15
C GLN A 115 -16.44 0.82 -7.48
N LEU A 116 -16.17 2.02 -8.01
CA LEU A 116 -15.37 2.21 -9.22
C LEU A 116 -13.94 1.67 -9.07
N ALA A 117 -13.30 1.96 -7.93
CA ALA A 117 -11.95 1.49 -7.63
C ALA A 117 -11.87 -0.05 -7.63
N VAL A 118 -12.90 -0.70 -7.09
CA VAL A 118 -12.97 -2.17 -7.05
C VAL A 118 -13.37 -2.77 -8.40
N SER A 119 -14.26 -2.14 -9.16
CA SER A 119 -14.82 -2.70 -10.38
C SER A 119 -13.88 -2.54 -11.58
N SER A 120 -13.37 -1.32 -11.79
CA SER A 120 -12.89 -0.87 -13.10
C SER A 120 -11.46 -0.34 -13.09
N LEU A 121 -10.92 0.05 -11.93
CA LEU A 121 -9.57 0.60 -11.84
C LEU A 121 -8.53 -0.51 -11.60
N GLU A 122 -7.42 -0.42 -12.32
CA GLU A 122 -6.22 -1.24 -12.08
C GLU A 122 -5.40 -0.62 -10.95
N CYS A 123 -5.70 -0.97 -9.71
CA CYS A 123 -4.95 -0.54 -8.52
C CYS A 123 -4.53 -1.74 -7.68
N ASP A 124 -3.43 -1.61 -6.94
CA ASP A 124 -2.95 -2.68 -6.03
C ASP A 124 -3.44 -2.47 -4.60
N LEU A 125 -3.64 -1.20 -4.23
CA LEU A 125 -3.98 -0.78 -2.88
C LEU A 125 -5.20 0.14 -2.87
N ILE A 126 -6.08 -0.07 -1.91
CA ILE A 126 -7.11 0.90 -1.51
C ILE A 126 -6.76 1.39 -0.11
N THR A 127 -6.70 2.72 0.05
CA THR A 127 -6.41 3.37 1.33
C THR A 127 -7.53 4.34 1.68
N PHE A 128 -7.66 4.68 2.96
CA PHE A 128 -8.64 5.66 3.44
C PHE A 128 -7.95 6.72 4.28
N ASN A 129 -8.58 7.88 4.39
CA ASN A 129 -8.19 8.84 5.42
C ASN A 129 -8.79 8.39 6.75
N TYR A 130 -7.95 7.80 7.62
CA TYR A 130 -8.36 7.35 8.95
C TYR A 130 -8.41 8.48 9.98
N GLY A 131 -7.94 9.69 9.62
CA GLY A 131 -8.04 10.85 10.50
C GLY A 131 -9.44 11.47 10.57
N GLU A 132 -10.33 11.07 9.64
CA GLU A 132 -11.70 11.55 9.52
C GLU A 132 -12.68 10.38 9.45
N ARG A 133 -13.99 10.68 9.51
CA ARG A 133 -15.03 9.66 9.36
C ARG A 133 -14.91 9.04 7.96
N LEU A 134 -14.90 7.71 7.90
CA LEU A 134 -14.93 6.98 6.63
C LEU A 134 -16.06 7.49 5.72
N PRO A 135 -15.79 7.64 4.40
CA PRO A 135 -16.74 8.24 3.47
C PRO A 135 -18.00 7.41 3.24
N CYS A 136 -17.93 6.11 3.51
CA CYS A 136 -19.05 5.19 3.34
C CYS A 136 -18.96 4.01 4.32
N TYR A 137 -20.07 3.29 4.45
CA TYR A 137 -20.08 2.03 5.19
C TYR A 137 -19.43 0.91 4.35
N LEU A 138 -18.39 0.29 4.90
CA LEU A 138 -17.67 -0.78 4.22
C LEU A 138 -18.49 -2.07 4.21
N LYS A 139 -19.10 -2.36 3.05
CA LYS A 139 -19.85 -3.59 2.80
C LYS A 139 -18.90 -4.76 2.57
N HIS A 140 -19.15 -5.89 3.25
CA HIS A 140 -18.34 -7.10 3.11
C HIS A 140 -18.22 -7.57 1.65
N LYS A 141 -19.32 -7.52 0.87
CA LYS A 141 -19.31 -7.91 -0.54
C LYS A 141 -18.30 -7.10 -1.37
N THR A 142 -18.25 -5.78 -1.17
CA THR A 142 -17.36 -4.88 -1.91
C THR A 142 -15.89 -5.14 -1.53
N VAL A 143 -15.61 -5.24 -0.24
CA VAL A 143 -14.25 -5.48 0.28
C VAL A 143 -13.74 -6.86 -0.11
N CYS A 144 -14.57 -7.91 0.04
CA CYS A 144 -14.20 -9.28 -0.35
C CYS A 144 -13.94 -9.40 -1.86
N SER A 145 -14.77 -8.76 -2.69
CA SER A 145 -14.57 -8.74 -4.14
C SER A 145 -13.24 -8.07 -4.53
N ALA A 146 -12.84 -7.00 -3.84
CA ALA A 146 -11.54 -6.36 -4.06
C ALA A 146 -10.37 -7.29 -3.70
N ILE A 147 -10.45 -7.96 -2.54
CA ILE A 147 -9.43 -8.91 -2.08
C ILE A 147 -9.30 -10.10 -3.03
N GLU A 148 -10.42 -10.63 -3.54
CA GLU A 148 -10.43 -11.72 -4.53
C GLU A 148 -9.76 -11.33 -5.85
N LYS A 149 -9.84 -10.05 -6.23
CA LYS A 149 -9.11 -9.47 -7.38
C LYS A 149 -7.62 -9.23 -7.10
N GLY A 150 -7.17 -9.41 -5.85
CA GLY A 150 -5.78 -9.17 -5.45
C GLY A 150 -5.49 -7.73 -5.00
N ILE A 151 -6.53 -6.90 -4.83
CA ILE A 151 -6.42 -5.54 -4.28
C ILE A 151 -6.43 -5.62 -2.76
N LEU A 152 -5.41 -5.05 -2.11
CA LEU A 152 -5.31 -5.05 -0.65
C LEU A 152 -5.75 -3.72 -0.06
N PHE A 153 -6.20 -3.73 1.19
CA PHE A 153 -6.57 -2.53 1.92
C PHE A 153 -5.47 -2.10 2.87
N GLU A 154 -5.09 -0.84 2.77
CA GLU A 154 -4.05 -0.24 3.60
C GLU A 154 -4.63 0.39 4.87
N ILE A 155 -3.96 0.16 6.00
CA ILE A 155 -4.13 0.84 7.27
C ILE A 155 -2.90 1.74 7.48
N VAL A 156 -3.12 3.05 7.64
CA VAL A 156 -2.04 4.02 7.88
C VAL A 156 -2.05 4.39 9.35
N TYR A 157 -1.07 3.91 10.12
CA TYR A 157 -1.14 4.00 11.58
C TYR A 157 -0.79 5.38 12.13
N CYS A 158 -0.11 6.26 11.38
CA CYS A 158 0.22 7.60 11.87
C CYS A 158 -1.02 8.42 12.28
N ALA A 159 -2.18 8.17 11.67
CA ALA A 159 -3.45 8.79 12.08
C ALA A 159 -3.85 8.47 13.54
N ALA A 160 -3.33 7.37 14.13
CA ALA A 160 -3.54 7.03 15.53
C ALA A 160 -2.56 7.74 16.47
N VAL A 161 -1.38 8.13 15.97
CA VAL A 161 -0.26 8.68 16.76
C VAL A 161 -0.28 10.21 16.73
N ASP A 162 -0.40 10.81 15.55
CA ASP A 162 -0.26 12.24 15.32
C ASP A 162 -1.62 12.97 15.18
N GLY A 163 -2.71 12.22 14.93
CA GLY A 163 -3.99 12.81 14.52
C GLY A 163 -4.01 13.13 13.01
N PRO A 164 -4.87 14.03 12.51
CA PRO A 164 -4.91 14.37 11.09
C PRO A 164 -3.62 15.10 10.70
N ALA A 165 -3.08 14.79 9.52
CA ALA A 165 -1.85 15.41 9.03
C ALA A 165 -1.94 16.95 9.09
N GLY A 166 -1.08 17.58 9.91
CA GLY A 166 -1.03 19.03 10.09
C GLY A 166 -1.67 19.58 11.36
N SER A 167 -2.24 18.74 12.24
CA SER A 167 -2.66 19.18 13.58
C SER A 167 -1.44 19.28 14.50
N ILE A 168 -0.75 20.42 14.44
CA ILE A 168 0.04 20.88 15.59
C ILE A 168 -0.94 20.96 16.76
N SER A 169 -0.64 20.23 17.83
CA SER A 169 -1.34 20.31 19.10
C SER A 169 -1.33 21.76 19.61
N THR A 170 -2.35 22.54 19.27
CA THR A 170 -2.67 23.76 19.99
C THR A 170 -3.02 23.38 21.43
N ASP A 171 -2.62 24.26 22.34
CA ASP A 171 -2.39 24.12 23.79
C ASP A 171 -3.49 23.49 24.68
N ASN A 172 -4.55 22.91 24.10
CA ASN A 172 -5.65 22.28 24.83
C ASN A 172 -5.96 20.83 24.41
N GLY A 173 -5.00 20.12 23.79
CA GLY A 173 -4.70 18.67 23.91
C GLY A 173 -5.79 17.58 23.78
N ILE A 174 -7.08 17.90 23.66
CA ILE A 174 -8.18 16.95 23.90
C ILE A 174 -9.19 16.90 22.74
N THR A 175 -9.32 17.93 21.91
CA THR A 175 -10.41 17.94 20.90
C THR A 175 -10.04 17.24 19.59
N ASP A 176 -8.98 17.65 18.90
CA ASP A 176 -8.80 17.23 17.49
C ASP A 176 -8.07 15.89 17.34
N ALA A 177 -7.00 15.68 18.12
CA ALA A 177 -6.28 14.40 18.15
C ALA A 177 -7.12 13.26 18.77
N GLY A 178 -8.01 13.57 19.72
CA GLY A 178 -8.95 12.61 20.29
C GLY A 178 -10.00 12.15 19.27
N ILE A 179 -10.59 13.09 18.54
CA ILE A 179 -11.56 12.82 17.48
C ILE A 179 -10.92 12.03 16.34
N SER A 180 -9.72 12.40 15.91
CA SER A 180 -8.99 11.69 14.87
C SER A 180 -8.65 10.25 15.26
N ARG A 181 -8.16 10.02 16.48
CA ARG A 181 -7.95 8.66 17.02
C ARG A 181 -9.25 7.86 17.03
N LYS A 182 -10.36 8.46 17.49
CA LYS A 182 -11.68 7.82 17.45
C LYS A 182 -12.06 7.43 16.03
N HIS A 183 -11.82 8.30 15.04
CA HIS A 183 -12.06 7.97 13.64
C HIS A 183 -11.17 6.85 13.13
N PHE A 184 -9.89 6.84 13.51
CA PHE A 184 -8.96 5.78 13.18
C PHE A 184 -9.45 4.43 13.71
N PHE A 185 -9.72 4.32 15.02
CA PHE A 185 -10.17 3.07 15.64
C PHE A 185 -11.47 2.57 15.01
N ASN A 186 -12.45 3.46 14.80
CA ASN A 186 -13.73 3.09 14.18
C ASN A 186 -13.57 2.69 12.71
N GLY A 187 -12.73 3.40 11.95
CA GLY A 187 -12.47 3.13 10.55
C GLY A 187 -11.79 1.79 10.35
N VAL A 188 -10.73 1.53 11.12
CA VAL A 188 -10.00 0.26 11.08
C VAL A 188 -10.87 -0.90 11.57
N ALA A 189 -11.64 -0.74 12.65
CA ALA A 189 -12.58 -1.77 13.09
C ALA A 189 -13.63 -2.11 12.03
N SER A 190 -14.17 -1.09 11.33
CA SER A 190 -15.11 -1.29 10.22
C SER A 190 -14.45 -2.05 9.05
N LEU A 191 -13.19 -1.74 8.74
CA LEU A 191 -12.43 -2.42 7.70
C LEU A 191 -12.14 -3.88 8.07
N ILE A 192 -11.65 -4.15 9.28
CA ILE A 192 -11.37 -5.51 9.79
C ILE A 192 -12.62 -6.38 9.72
N ARG A 193 -13.77 -5.84 10.19
CA ARG A 193 -15.07 -6.51 10.09
C ARG A 193 -15.45 -6.78 8.64
N ALA A 194 -15.31 -5.79 7.75
CA ALA A 194 -15.70 -5.93 6.35
C ALA A 194 -14.79 -6.87 5.55
N SER A 195 -13.50 -6.96 5.90
CA SER A 195 -12.53 -7.84 5.23
C SER A 195 -12.46 -9.24 5.83
N ARG A 196 -13.09 -9.45 6.99
CA ARG A 196 -12.91 -10.64 7.83
C ARG A 196 -11.43 -10.91 8.13
N SER A 197 -10.71 -9.85 8.47
CA SER A 197 -9.28 -9.91 8.83
C SER A 197 -8.38 -10.46 7.72
N ARG A 198 -8.72 -10.22 6.44
CA ARG A 198 -7.93 -10.66 5.28
C ARG A 198 -7.58 -9.48 4.37
N GLY A 199 -6.51 -9.65 3.60
CA GLY A 199 -6.12 -8.69 2.56
C GLY A 199 -5.79 -7.30 3.10
N LEU A 200 -5.18 -7.24 4.29
CA LEU A 200 -4.78 -6.01 4.95
C LEU A 200 -3.27 -5.80 4.84
N VAL A 201 -2.88 -4.54 4.72
CA VAL A 201 -1.51 -4.03 4.74
C VAL A 201 -1.46 -2.90 5.74
N ILE A 202 -0.36 -2.78 6.46
CA ILE A 202 -0.12 -1.65 7.35
C ILE A 202 1.10 -0.86 6.86
N SER A 203 0.99 0.46 6.88
CA SER A 203 2.05 1.40 6.52
C SER A 203 2.12 2.53 7.53
N SER A 204 3.24 3.24 7.60
CA SER A 204 3.39 4.33 8.56
C SER A 204 2.60 5.57 8.17
N GLY A 205 2.85 6.14 7.00
CA GLY A 205 2.42 7.50 6.69
C GLY A 205 3.24 8.57 7.43
N ALA A 206 4.45 8.22 7.90
CA ALA A 206 5.25 9.09 8.75
C ALA A 206 5.79 10.32 8.00
N THR A 207 5.51 11.51 8.52
CA THR A 207 6.04 12.80 8.03
C THR A 207 7.32 13.23 8.76
N ASN A 208 7.61 12.60 9.90
CA ASN A 208 8.75 12.87 10.77
C ASN A 208 9.33 11.53 11.27
N PRO A 209 10.66 11.40 11.43
CA PRO A 209 11.31 10.28 12.11
C PRO A 209 10.61 9.78 13.39
N LEU A 210 10.12 10.70 14.23
CA LEU A 210 9.47 10.40 15.52
C LEU A 210 8.16 9.61 15.40
N LEU A 211 7.57 9.55 14.21
CA LEU A 211 6.33 8.80 13.93
C LEU A 211 6.60 7.38 13.43
N CYS A 212 7.85 7.03 13.15
CA CYS A 212 8.24 5.67 12.79
C CYS A 212 8.11 4.75 14.03
N ARG A 213 7.67 3.51 13.81
CA ARG A 213 7.48 2.51 14.89
C ARG A 213 8.11 1.19 14.47
N ASN A 214 8.57 0.42 15.46
CA ASN A 214 9.06 -0.93 15.20
C ASN A 214 7.89 -1.84 14.79
N SER A 215 8.20 -2.84 13.97
CA SER A 215 7.26 -3.89 13.57
C SER A 215 6.49 -4.53 14.72
N TYR A 216 7.11 -4.74 15.89
CA TYR A 216 6.44 -5.30 17.06
C TYR A 216 5.37 -4.38 17.65
N ASP A 217 5.65 -3.07 17.73
CA ASP A 217 4.66 -2.09 18.20
C ASP A 217 3.47 -2.02 17.25
N VAL A 218 3.75 -2.07 15.95
CA VAL A 218 2.73 -2.10 14.89
C VAL A 218 1.89 -3.39 14.99
N ILE A 219 2.51 -4.53 15.24
CA ILE A 219 1.82 -5.81 15.46
C ILE A 219 0.92 -5.74 16.70
N ASN A 220 1.43 -5.18 17.80
CA ASN A 220 0.67 -5.03 19.04
C ASN A 220 -0.55 -4.12 18.83
N LEU A 221 -0.40 -3.00 18.14
CA LEU A 221 -1.50 -2.11 17.77
C LEU A 221 -2.59 -2.86 16.98
N LEU A 222 -2.19 -3.62 15.97
CA LEU A 222 -3.12 -4.43 15.18
C LEU A 222 -3.83 -5.50 16.01
N THR A 223 -3.14 -6.10 16.97
CA THR A 223 -3.75 -7.10 17.87
C THR A 223 -4.74 -6.47 18.84
N VAL A 224 -4.47 -5.27 19.36
CA VAL A 224 -5.45 -4.48 20.14
C VAL A 224 -6.69 -4.14 19.29
N LEU A 225 -6.52 -3.91 17.99
CA LEU A 225 -7.60 -3.65 17.04
C LEU A 225 -8.42 -4.91 16.66
N GLY A 226 -8.07 -6.08 17.20
CA GLY A 226 -8.82 -7.32 17.01
C GLY A 226 -8.29 -8.24 15.91
N LEU A 227 -7.07 -8.01 15.39
CA LEU A 227 -6.40 -8.96 14.51
C LEU A 227 -5.65 -10.04 15.30
N ALA A 228 -5.72 -11.28 14.80
CA ALA A 228 -4.86 -12.35 15.32
C ALA A 228 -3.39 -12.01 15.08
N SER A 229 -2.52 -12.36 16.04
CA SER A 229 -1.07 -12.07 15.95
C SER A 229 -0.42 -12.58 14.66
N SER A 230 -0.86 -13.74 14.15
CA SER A 230 -0.42 -14.29 12.87
C SER A 230 -0.78 -13.38 11.69
N THR A 231 -2.02 -12.89 11.64
CA THR A 231 -2.50 -11.93 10.63
C THR A 231 -1.79 -10.59 10.77
N SER A 232 -1.60 -10.09 11.99
CA SER A 232 -0.86 -8.84 12.25
C SER A 232 0.57 -8.93 11.69
N LYS A 233 1.27 -10.04 11.94
CA LYS A 233 2.61 -10.28 11.40
C LYS A 233 2.61 -10.36 9.87
N GLN A 234 1.58 -10.94 9.27
CA GLN A 234 1.41 -10.97 7.81
C GLN A 234 1.22 -9.57 7.22
N CYS A 235 0.48 -8.69 7.90
CA CYS A 235 0.23 -7.31 7.43
C CYS A 235 1.50 -6.47 7.30
N VAL A 236 2.52 -6.75 8.12
CA VAL A 236 3.81 -6.02 8.11
C VAL A 236 4.84 -6.67 7.16
N SER A 237 4.70 -7.97 6.86
CA SER A 237 5.72 -8.74 6.13
C SER A 237 5.24 -9.29 4.78
N SER A 238 4.31 -10.25 4.79
CA SER A 238 3.89 -10.98 3.59
C SER A 238 2.93 -10.17 2.71
N SER A 239 1.96 -9.46 3.29
CA SER A 239 0.98 -8.68 2.52
C SER A 239 1.64 -7.55 1.72
N PRO A 240 2.56 -6.73 2.28
CA PRO A 240 3.27 -5.71 1.51
C PRO A 240 4.10 -6.30 0.36
N ALA A 241 4.76 -7.43 0.59
CA ALA A 241 5.53 -8.12 -0.45
C ALA A 241 4.65 -8.56 -1.63
N LYS A 242 3.41 -8.99 -1.37
CA LYS A 242 2.42 -9.32 -2.41
C LYS A 242 2.03 -8.09 -3.24
N VAL A 243 1.88 -6.93 -2.60
CA VAL A 243 1.60 -5.66 -3.31
C VAL A 243 2.75 -5.31 -4.25
N LEU A 244 3.98 -5.36 -3.74
CA LEU A 244 5.18 -5.08 -4.54
C LEU A 244 5.33 -6.06 -5.70
N LEU A 245 5.02 -7.34 -5.49
CA LEU A 245 5.03 -8.34 -6.54
C LEU A 245 3.96 -8.05 -7.61
N ASN A 246 2.73 -7.72 -7.20
CA ASN A 246 1.65 -7.36 -8.12
C ASN A 246 2.01 -6.15 -8.97
N GLY A 247 2.57 -5.10 -8.36
CA GLY A 247 3.05 -3.92 -9.05
C GLY A 247 4.18 -4.23 -10.04
N THR A 248 5.16 -5.03 -9.61
CA THR A 248 6.27 -5.47 -10.49
C THR A 248 5.76 -6.26 -11.69
N LEU A 249 4.83 -7.19 -11.48
CA LEU A 249 4.24 -7.99 -12.55
C LEU A 249 3.41 -7.12 -13.49
N ARG A 250 2.69 -6.12 -13.00
CA ARG A 250 1.95 -5.18 -13.85
C ARG A 250 2.87 -4.44 -14.83
N ILE A 251 4.10 -4.14 -14.43
CA ILE A 251 5.08 -3.41 -15.25
C ILE A 251 5.87 -4.35 -16.17
N ARG A 252 6.39 -5.46 -15.61
CA ARG A 252 7.41 -6.32 -16.25
C ARG A 252 6.85 -7.58 -16.89
N SER A 253 5.56 -7.84 -16.78
CA SER A 253 4.94 -9.05 -17.32
C SER A 253 3.84 -8.75 -18.33
N TYR A 254 3.65 -9.66 -19.28
CA TYR A 254 2.47 -9.68 -20.11
C TYR A 254 1.37 -10.46 -19.39
N LYS A 255 0.39 -9.74 -18.82
CA LYS A 255 -0.77 -10.32 -18.12
C LYS A 255 -0.41 -11.38 -17.07
N GLN A 256 0.75 -11.23 -16.41
CA GLN A 256 1.28 -12.19 -15.42
C GLN A 256 1.59 -13.60 -15.98
N THR A 257 1.62 -13.78 -17.30
CA THR A 257 1.90 -15.07 -17.95
C THR A 257 3.39 -15.27 -18.23
N ALA A 258 4.08 -14.20 -18.65
CA ALA A 258 5.51 -14.20 -18.94
C ALA A 258 6.12 -12.88 -18.43
N ALA A 259 7.25 -12.96 -17.74
CA ALA A 259 7.98 -11.82 -17.20
C ALA A 259 9.43 -11.84 -17.69
N ILE A 260 9.98 -10.65 -17.95
CA ILE A 260 11.41 -10.49 -18.28
C ILE A 260 12.18 -10.51 -16.97
N GLY A 261 13.06 -11.50 -16.79
CA GLY A 261 13.80 -11.71 -15.54
C GLY A 261 15.30 -11.49 -15.71
N ASP A 262 15.82 -10.44 -15.07
CA ASP A 262 17.26 -10.28 -14.77
C ASP A 262 17.52 -10.17 -13.24
N GLU A 263 16.48 -10.01 -12.41
CA GLU A 263 16.58 -9.82 -10.96
C GLU A 263 15.57 -10.72 -10.22
N PRO A 264 15.92 -11.28 -9.05
CA PRO A 264 15.00 -12.10 -8.27
C PRO A 264 13.79 -11.29 -7.81
N LEU A 265 12.60 -11.72 -8.23
CA LEU A 265 11.32 -11.16 -7.82
C LEU A 265 11.20 -11.23 -6.28
N ALA A 266 10.84 -10.12 -5.65
CA ALA A 266 10.70 -10.03 -4.20
C ALA A 266 9.70 -11.09 -3.70
N GLY A 267 10.19 -12.05 -2.89
CA GLY A 267 9.37 -13.06 -2.23
C GLY A 267 9.63 -14.52 -2.62
N GLY A 268 10.57 -14.81 -3.53
CA GLY A 268 11.00 -16.18 -3.81
C GLY A 268 12.11 -16.66 -2.86
N VAL A 269 11.81 -17.59 -1.95
CA VAL A 269 12.86 -18.42 -1.33
C VAL A 269 13.23 -19.48 -2.35
N GLY A 270 14.34 -19.27 -3.06
CA GLY A 270 14.86 -20.21 -4.04
C GLY A 270 16.22 -19.78 -4.53
N SER A 271 17.26 -20.46 -4.05
CA SER A 271 18.61 -20.37 -4.58
C SER A 271 18.61 -20.72 -6.07
N ALA A 272 18.86 -19.75 -6.94
CA ALA A 272 19.14 -20.00 -8.35
C ALA A 272 20.64 -19.84 -8.58
N SER A 273 21.31 -20.99 -8.64
CA SER A 273 22.60 -21.18 -9.29
C SER A 273 22.56 -20.64 -10.71
N GLU A 274 23.65 -20.00 -11.14
CA GLU A 274 23.90 -19.60 -12.52
C GLU A 274 23.60 -20.73 -13.51
N ARG A 275 22.80 -20.43 -14.55
CA ARG A 275 23.06 -20.70 -15.98
C ARG A 275 21.77 -20.64 -16.81
N GLY A 276 21.81 -19.82 -17.86
CA GLY A 276 21.08 -20.01 -19.11
C GLY A 276 19.65 -19.44 -19.15
N ASN A 277 19.37 -18.72 -20.25
CA ASN A 277 18.03 -18.24 -20.64
C ASN A 277 16.94 -19.29 -20.35
N SER A 278 16.16 -19.06 -19.29
CA SER A 278 14.98 -19.87 -19.00
C SER A 278 13.79 -18.96 -18.74
N VAL A 279 12.81 -19.00 -19.64
CA VAL A 279 11.48 -18.43 -19.43
C VAL A 279 10.84 -19.17 -18.25
N SER A 280 10.71 -18.51 -17.10
CA SER A 280 10.09 -19.09 -15.92
C SER A 280 8.57 -19.07 -16.05
N HIS A 281 7.94 -20.21 -16.32
CA HIS A 281 6.49 -20.35 -16.28
C HIS A 281 5.99 -20.45 -14.83
N PHE A 282 5.23 -19.45 -14.37
CA PHE A 282 4.57 -19.49 -13.07
C PHE A 282 3.21 -20.20 -13.18
N LYS A 283 3.15 -21.48 -12.80
CA LYS A 283 1.87 -22.19 -12.60
C LYS A 283 1.34 -21.86 -11.19
N ARG A 284 0.18 -21.22 -11.11
CA ARG A 284 -0.55 -21.03 -9.85
C ARG A 284 -0.82 -22.42 -9.25
N LYS A 285 -0.26 -22.74 -8.08
CA LYS A 285 -0.67 -23.93 -7.32
C LYS A 285 -2.15 -23.74 -6.97
N LEU A 286 -3.01 -24.56 -7.55
CA LEU A 286 -4.37 -24.76 -7.08
C LEU A 286 -4.24 -25.30 -5.66
N GLU A 287 -4.66 -24.51 -4.67
CA GLU A 287 -4.84 -25.04 -3.32
C GLU A 287 -5.92 -26.13 -3.38
N ASP A 288 -5.62 -27.27 -2.76
CA ASP A 288 -6.48 -28.45 -2.73
C ASP A 288 -7.89 -28.09 -2.24
N ASN A 289 -8.82 -28.09 -3.17
CA ASN A 289 -10.23 -27.81 -2.93
C ASN A 289 -10.85 -29.02 -2.23
N THR A 290 -10.69 -29.11 -0.90
CA THR A 290 -11.22 -30.19 -0.04
C THR A 290 -12.75 -30.36 -0.14
N VAL A 291 -13.44 -29.37 -0.70
CA VAL A 291 -14.89 -29.39 -0.96
C VAL A 291 -15.25 -30.32 -2.13
N LEU A 292 -14.44 -30.37 -3.19
CA LEU A 292 -14.69 -31.21 -4.37
C LEU A 292 -14.43 -32.70 -4.09
N GLN A 293 -13.46 -33.03 -3.23
CA GLN A 293 -13.21 -34.41 -2.82
C GLN A 293 -14.33 -34.99 -1.94
N ARG A 294 -14.96 -34.17 -1.08
CA ARG A 294 -16.11 -34.60 -0.27
C ARG A 294 -17.37 -34.85 -1.10
N GLN A 295 -17.58 -34.11 -2.18
CA GLN A 295 -18.71 -34.36 -3.08
C GLN A 295 -18.53 -35.65 -3.90
N LYS A 296 -17.32 -35.94 -4.38
CA LYS A 296 -17.05 -37.21 -5.09
C LYS A 296 -17.26 -38.45 -4.22
N LYS A 297 -16.94 -38.37 -2.91
CA LYS A 297 -17.11 -39.50 -1.98
C LYS A 297 -18.57 -39.79 -1.59
N LYS A 298 -19.48 -38.81 -1.76
CA LYS A 298 -20.93 -38.99 -1.53
C LYS A 298 -21.69 -39.53 -2.75
N LEU A 299 -21.09 -39.45 -3.94
CA LEU A 299 -21.67 -40.00 -5.17
C LEU A 299 -21.21 -41.44 -5.45
N SER A 300 -20.27 -41.95 -4.67
CA SER A 300 -19.73 -43.31 -4.78
C SER A 300 -20.08 -44.21 -3.57
N SER A 301 -21.10 -43.83 -2.81
CA SER A 301 -21.67 -44.58 -1.68
C SER A 301 -23.17 -44.66 -1.86
#